data_AF-A0A388QSE8-F1
#
_entry.id   AF-A0A388QSE8-F1
#
_cell.length_a   1.000
_cell.length_b   1.000
_cell.length_c   1.000
_cell.angle_alpha   90.00
_cell.angle_beta   90.00
_cell.angle_gamma   90.00
#
_symmetry.space_group_name_H-M   'P 1'
#
loop_
_entity.id
_entity.type
_entity.pdbx_description
1 polymer ?
#
loop_
_entity_poly.entity_id
_entity_poly.type
_entity_poly.pdbx_seq_one_letter_code
_entity_poly.pdbx_strand_id
1 'polypeptide(L)'
;MSSAPLRCLVLGRDPSGESHSLLTLLEPHEGLLRCLIRARAGKTATIPDLFDEGEITLERAKDGGTRFARDYRLLHRRLGIARDHRTLERACRFAAMVRKNPPPPESAAVCARIATETFDAMATRPRADAAYFKGLWLMLKDGGWPVQEDWLAGLGARRDAAGAILTQPLDAQTTEEDSVQRLATDLERWAAGEAHFVLP
;
A
#
# COMPACT_ATOMS: atom_id res chain seq x y z
N MET A 1 5.49 -21.90 -20.58
CA MET A 1 6.55 -21.97 -19.55
C MET A 1 5.94 -21.42 -18.26
N SER A 2 5.84 -22.22 -17.20
CA SER A 2 5.32 -21.73 -15.92
C SER A 2 6.34 -20.77 -15.32
N SER A 3 5.94 -19.55 -14.96
CA SER A 3 6.84 -18.66 -14.22
C SER A 3 7.07 -19.22 -12.81
N ALA A 4 8.18 -18.83 -12.18
CA ALA A 4 8.34 -19.00 -10.74
C ALA A 4 7.20 -18.27 -10.00
N PRO A 5 6.82 -18.72 -8.79
CA PRO A 5 5.90 -17.97 -7.93
C PRO A 5 6.53 -16.63 -7.53
N LEU A 6 5.72 -15.57 -7.58
CA LEU A 6 6.06 -14.22 -7.16
C LEU A 6 5.44 -13.93 -5.80
N ARG A 7 6.22 -13.42 -4.85
CA ARG A 7 5.69 -12.98 -3.55
C ARG A 7 5.22 -11.53 -3.68
N CYS A 8 3.95 -11.28 -3.39
CA CYS A 8 3.33 -9.99 -3.63
C CYS A 8 2.34 -9.59 -2.53
N LEU A 9 2.15 -8.28 -2.43
CA LEU A 9 1.11 -7.65 -1.62
C LEU A 9 -0.09 -7.28 -2.50
N VAL A 10 -1.30 -7.65 -2.10
CA VAL A 10 -2.54 -7.32 -2.82
C VAL A 10 -2.96 -5.90 -2.46
N LEU A 11 -2.92 -4.99 -3.43
CA LEU A 11 -3.34 -3.59 -3.25
C LEU A 11 -4.74 -3.29 -3.79
N GLY A 12 -5.23 -4.11 -4.73
CA GLY A 12 -6.52 -3.89 -5.37
C GLY A 12 -7.13 -5.18 -5.88
N ARG A 13 -8.45 -5.26 -5.80
CA ARG A 13 -9.24 -6.34 -6.37
C ARG A 13 -10.53 -5.76 -6.95
N ASP A 14 -10.57 -5.63 -8.26
CA ASP A 14 -11.69 -5.04 -8.99
C ASP A 14 -12.42 -6.15 -9.78
N PRO A 15 -13.77 -6.14 -9.87
CA PRO A 15 -14.50 -7.05 -10.76
C PRO A 15 -14.04 -6.86 -12.22
N SER A 16 -13.88 -7.96 -12.97
CA SER A 16 -13.47 -7.91 -14.38
C SER A 16 -14.19 -8.98 -15.19
N GLY A 17 -15.23 -8.55 -15.93
CA GLY A 17 -16.16 -9.45 -16.59
C GLY A 17 -16.94 -10.31 -15.59
N GLU A 18 -17.54 -11.40 -16.08
CA GLU A 18 -18.45 -12.23 -15.26
C GLU A 18 -17.72 -13.26 -14.37
N SER A 19 -16.51 -13.66 -14.78
CA SER A 19 -15.81 -14.81 -14.18
C SER A 19 -14.44 -14.47 -13.58
N HIS A 20 -13.98 -13.22 -13.65
CA HIS A 20 -12.67 -12.82 -13.16
C HIS A 20 -12.72 -11.61 -12.22
N SER A 21 -11.70 -11.51 -11.38
CA SER A 21 -11.31 -10.30 -10.70
C SER A 21 -9.95 -9.86 -11.25
N LEU A 22 -9.79 -8.57 -11.47
CA LEU A 22 -8.51 -7.96 -11.72
C LEU A 22 -7.82 -7.68 -10.38
N LEU A 23 -6.67 -8.30 -10.16
CA LEU A 23 -5.79 -7.98 -9.04
C LEU A 23 -4.81 -6.89 -9.44
N THR A 24 -4.57 -5.96 -8.53
CA THR A 24 -3.41 -5.08 -8.55
C THR A 24 -2.49 -5.49 -7.41
N LEU A 25 -1.26 -5.87 -7.74
CA LEU A 25 -0.28 -6.47 -6.84
C LEU A 25 0.97 -5.59 -6.79
N LEU A 26 1.64 -5.54 -5.66
CA LEU A 26 2.96 -4.96 -5.53
C LEU A 26 3.97 -6.08 -5.27
N GLU A 27 4.90 -6.24 -6.20
CA GLU A 27 5.97 -7.25 -6.16
C GLU A 27 7.32 -6.53 -6.04
N PRO A 28 8.22 -6.94 -5.14
CA PRO A 28 9.45 -6.19 -4.84
C PRO A 28 10.43 -5.96 -6.02
N HIS A 29 10.38 -6.76 -7.08
CA HIS A 29 11.30 -6.70 -8.22
C HIS A 29 10.68 -6.10 -9.48
N GLU A 30 9.44 -6.47 -9.80
CA GLU A 30 8.69 -5.98 -10.97
C GLU A 30 7.83 -4.76 -10.65
N GLY A 31 7.67 -4.39 -9.37
CA GLY A 31 6.82 -3.28 -8.96
C GLY A 31 5.33 -3.61 -9.07
N LEU A 32 4.55 -2.68 -9.62
CA LEU A 32 3.10 -2.83 -9.71
C LEU A 32 2.72 -3.79 -10.85
N LEU A 33 2.06 -4.88 -10.51
CA LEU A 33 1.59 -5.91 -11.43
C LEU A 33 0.07 -5.96 -11.48
N ARG A 34 -0.47 -6.29 -12.66
CA ARG A 34 -1.90 -6.55 -12.85
C ARG A 34 -2.09 -7.94 -13.45
N CYS A 35 -3.03 -8.70 -12.88
CA CYS A 35 -3.40 -10.00 -13.42
C CYS A 35 -4.88 -10.29 -13.19
N LEU A 36 -5.45 -11.16 -14.04
CA LEU A 36 -6.79 -11.69 -13.86
C LEU A 36 -6.74 -12.98 -13.06
N ILE A 37 -7.55 -13.07 -12.00
CA ILE A 37 -7.80 -14.31 -11.26
C ILE A 37 -9.26 -14.71 -11.43
N ARG A 38 -9.57 -16.00 -11.46
CA ARG A 38 -10.96 -16.47 -11.48
C ARG A 38 -11.69 -16.01 -10.21
N ALA A 39 -12.84 -15.37 -10.38
CA ALA A 39 -13.65 -14.83 -9.28
C ALA A 39 -14.23 -15.94 -8.40
N ARG A 40 -14.50 -17.11 -8.99
CA ARG A 40 -14.90 -18.34 -8.30
C ARG A 40 -13.87 -19.41 -8.61
N ALA A 41 -13.00 -19.67 -7.65
CA ALA A 41 -12.07 -20.80 -7.73
C ALA A 41 -12.73 -22.06 -7.12
N GLY A 42 -12.12 -23.24 -7.32
CA GLY A 42 -12.63 -24.49 -6.73
C GLY A 42 -12.74 -24.41 -5.21
N LYS A 43 -13.50 -25.34 -4.58
CA LYS A 43 -13.84 -25.31 -3.14
C LYS A 43 -12.64 -25.13 -2.17
N THR A 44 -11.43 -25.48 -2.60
CA THR A 44 -10.21 -25.45 -1.77
C THR A 44 -9.28 -24.28 -2.08
N ALA A 45 -9.59 -23.45 -3.08
CA ALA A 45 -8.71 -22.38 -3.51
C ALA A 45 -8.93 -21.10 -2.68
N THR A 46 -7.84 -20.53 -2.18
CA THR A 46 -7.88 -19.28 -1.42
C THR A 46 -8.12 -18.11 -2.35
N ILE A 47 -9.15 -17.31 -2.03
CA ILE A 47 -9.42 -16.07 -2.74
C ILE A 47 -8.52 -14.98 -2.14
N PRO A 48 -7.66 -14.33 -2.94
CA PRO A 48 -6.90 -13.16 -2.49
C PRO A 48 -7.84 -12.04 -2.10
N ASP A 49 -7.51 -11.36 -1.02
CA ASP A 49 -8.23 -10.20 -0.52
C ASP A 49 -7.28 -9.00 -0.40
N LEU A 50 -7.86 -7.81 -0.21
CA LEU A 50 -7.08 -6.60 -0.01
C LEU A 50 -6.13 -6.74 1.18
N PHE A 51 -4.92 -6.23 1.00
CA PHE A 51 -3.83 -6.25 1.98
C PHE A 51 -3.31 -7.65 2.32
N ASP A 52 -3.74 -8.71 1.63
CA ASP A 52 -3.10 -10.01 1.77
C ASP A 52 -1.68 -9.97 1.21
N GLU A 53 -0.81 -10.73 1.85
CA GLU A 53 0.46 -11.12 1.28
C GLU A 53 0.38 -12.57 0.82
N GLY A 54 0.80 -12.83 -0.40
CA GLY A 54 0.72 -14.15 -1.00
C GLY A 54 1.79 -14.43 -2.03
N GLU A 55 1.87 -15.69 -2.43
CA GLU A 55 2.60 -16.13 -3.60
C GLU A 55 1.64 -16.37 -4.77
N ILE A 56 2.00 -15.88 -5.95
CA ILE A 56 1.20 -16.00 -7.15
C ILE A 56 2.02 -16.54 -8.31
N THR A 57 1.49 -17.52 -9.03
CA THR A 57 2.09 -17.98 -10.30
C THR A 57 1.32 -17.37 -11.46
N LEU A 58 2.03 -16.70 -12.36
CA LEU A 58 1.42 -16.00 -13.49
C LEU A 58 1.65 -16.75 -14.80
N GLU A 59 0.63 -16.73 -15.66
CA GLU A 59 0.72 -17.16 -17.04
C GLU A 59 0.39 -16.01 -17.96
N ARG A 60 1.15 -15.86 -19.05
CA ARG A 60 0.84 -14.88 -20.09
C ARG A 60 -0.10 -15.51 -21.10
N ALA A 61 -1.10 -14.74 -21.53
CA ALA A 61 -1.90 -15.09 -22.68
C ALA A 61 -1.04 -15.22 -23.94
N LYS A 62 -1.55 -15.92 -24.95
CA LYS A 62 -0.84 -16.16 -26.22
C LYS A 62 -0.54 -14.86 -26.99
N ASP A 63 -1.33 -13.81 -26.75
CA ASP A 63 -1.14 -12.45 -27.29
C ASP A 63 -0.14 -11.60 -26.47
N GLY A 64 0.37 -12.12 -25.36
CA GLY A 64 1.40 -11.50 -24.51
C GLY A 64 0.92 -10.36 -23.60
N GLY A 65 -0.31 -9.85 -23.80
CA GLY A 65 -0.79 -8.64 -23.14
C GLY A 65 -1.37 -8.87 -21.75
N THR A 66 -2.11 -9.97 -21.56
CA THR A 66 -2.81 -10.25 -20.30
C THR A 66 -2.08 -11.31 -19.47
N ARG A 67 -1.92 -11.04 -18.18
CA ARG A 67 -1.43 -12.03 -17.20
C ARG A 67 -2.60 -12.66 -16.46
N PHE A 68 -2.61 -13.98 -16.35
CA PHE A 68 -3.58 -14.75 -15.61
C PHE A 68 -2.93 -15.40 -14.39
N ALA A 69 -3.57 -15.31 -13.24
CA ALA A 69 -3.17 -16.02 -12.04
C ALA A 69 -3.55 -17.51 -12.20
N ARG A 70 -2.55 -18.38 -12.24
CA ARG A 70 -2.74 -19.83 -12.26
C ARG A 70 -3.06 -20.35 -10.86
N ASP A 71 -2.27 -19.93 -9.88
CA ASP A 71 -2.39 -20.31 -8.48
C ASP A 71 -2.10 -19.12 -7.58
N TYR A 72 -2.71 -19.12 -6.40
CA TYR A 72 -2.49 -18.15 -5.34
C TYR A 72 -2.43 -18.85 -3.99
N ARG A 73 -1.29 -18.69 -3.31
CA ARG A 73 -1.08 -19.16 -1.95
C ARG A 73 -1.01 -17.98 -1.01
N LEU A 74 -1.98 -17.88 -0.10
CA LEU A 74 -1.95 -16.92 0.99
C LEU A 74 -0.78 -17.22 1.93
N LEU A 75 0.05 -16.22 2.20
CA LEU A 75 1.13 -16.29 3.19
C LEU A 75 0.73 -15.59 4.49
N HIS A 76 0.12 -14.40 4.38
CA HIS A 76 -0.28 -13.62 5.53
C HIS A 76 -1.56 -12.82 5.26
N ARG A 77 -2.53 -12.92 6.17
CA ARG A 77 -3.78 -12.15 6.12
C ARG A 77 -3.88 -11.22 7.32
N ARG A 78 -4.02 -9.93 7.02
CA ARG A 78 -4.04 -8.84 8.00
C ARG A 78 -5.44 -8.57 8.56
N LEU A 79 -6.01 -9.58 9.23
CA LEU A 79 -7.40 -9.52 9.76
C LEU A 79 -7.65 -8.33 10.70
N GLY A 80 -6.60 -7.79 11.33
CA GLY A 80 -6.70 -6.63 12.22
C GLY A 80 -7.16 -5.35 11.52
N ILE A 81 -6.88 -5.17 10.22
CA ILE A 81 -7.25 -3.97 9.45
C ILE A 81 -8.77 -3.81 9.38
N ALA A 82 -9.50 -4.92 9.23
CA ALA A 82 -10.95 -4.91 9.07
C ALA A 82 -11.72 -4.81 10.41
N ARG A 83 -11.03 -4.73 11.55
CA ARG A 83 -11.68 -4.65 12.88
C ARG A 83 -12.32 -3.30 13.16
N ASP A 84 -11.83 -2.24 12.53
CA ASP A 84 -12.30 -0.88 12.71
C ASP A 84 -12.42 -0.17 11.35
N HIS A 85 -13.50 0.60 11.18
CA HIS A 85 -13.81 1.25 9.92
C HIS A 85 -12.76 2.30 9.53
N ARG A 86 -12.27 3.10 10.50
CA ARG A 86 -11.26 4.13 10.22
C ARG A 86 -9.93 3.49 9.79
N THR A 87 -9.57 2.38 10.42
CA THR A 87 -8.38 1.61 10.04
C THR A 87 -8.50 1.07 8.61
N LEU A 88 -9.65 0.48 8.27
CA LEU A 88 -9.92 0.00 6.91
C LEU A 88 -9.89 1.13 5.88
N GLU A 89 -10.51 2.27 6.18
CA GLU A 89 -10.51 3.46 5.31
C GLU A 89 -9.08 3.94 5.03
N ARG A 90 -8.25 4.06 6.07
CA ARG A 90 -6.84 4.47 5.96
C ARG A 90 -6.01 3.46 5.16
N ALA A 91 -6.22 2.17 5.38
CA ALA A 91 -5.55 1.11 4.61
C ALA A 91 -5.96 1.17 3.12
N CYS A 92 -7.25 1.33 2.82
CA CYS A 92 -7.75 1.51 1.47
C CYS A 92 -7.14 2.76 0.80
N ARG A 93 -7.10 3.89 1.51
CA ARG A 93 -6.50 5.14 1.02
C ARG A 93 -5.02 4.96 0.70
N PHE A 94 -4.27 4.29 1.58
CA PHE A 94 -2.85 4.01 1.37
C PHE A 94 -2.61 3.07 0.19
N ALA A 95 -3.38 1.98 0.07
CA ALA A 95 -3.32 1.10 -1.09
C ALA A 95 -3.62 1.84 -2.39
N ALA A 96 -4.63 2.71 -2.39
CA ALA A 96 -4.98 3.54 -3.54
C ALA A 96 -3.85 4.52 -3.90
N MET A 97 -3.20 5.16 -2.91
CA MET A 97 -2.03 6.01 -3.13
C MET A 97 -0.92 5.23 -3.85
N VAL A 98 -0.56 4.04 -3.37
CA VAL A 98 0.50 3.23 -4.00
C VAL A 98 0.10 2.75 -5.40
N ARG A 99 -1.17 2.37 -5.62
CA ARG A 99 -1.66 1.94 -6.94
C ARG A 99 -1.62 3.04 -7.99
N LYS A 100 -2.00 4.27 -7.59
CA LYS A 100 -2.04 5.42 -8.50
C LYS A 100 -0.66 6.01 -8.77
N ASN A 101 0.31 5.73 -7.89
CA ASN A 101 1.67 6.27 -7.95
C ASN A 101 2.68 5.10 -7.92
N PRO A 102 2.73 4.27 -8.98
CA PRO A 102 3.60 3.11 -9.01
C PRO A 102 5.07 3.54 -8.87
N PRO A 103 5.86 2.86 -8.01
CA PRO A 103 7.28 3.16 -7.90
C PRO A 103 7.99 2.78 -9.20
N PRO A 104 9.07 3.49 -9.57
CA PRO A 104 9.97 3.00 -10.60
C PRO A 104 10.63 1.68 -10.14
N PRO A 105 11.08 0.80 -11.05
CA PRO A 105 11.57 -0.53 -10.71
C PRO A 105 12.66 -0.56 -9.62
N GLU A 106 13.59 0.39 -9.63
CA GLU A 106 14.66 0.53 -8.65
C GLU A 106 14.15 0.84 -7.23
N SER A 107 12.95 1.42 -7.10
CA SER A 107 12.30 1.75 -5.84
C SER A 107 11.20 0.76 -5.44
N ALA A 108 10.90 -0.23 -6.29
CA ALA A 108 9.83 -1.20 -6.07
C ALA A 108 10.01 -1.98 -4.76
N ALA A 109 11.23 -2.44 -4.47
CA ALA A 109 11.53 -3.20 -3.26
C ALA A 109 11.30 -2.38 -1.99
N VAL A 110 11.73 -1.11 -2.01
CA VAL A 110 11.56 -0.17 -0.89
C VAL A 110 10.09 0.16 -0.68
N CYS A 111 9.36 0.46 -1.76
CA CYS A 111 7.92 0.68 -1.73
C CYS A 111 7.17 -0.55 -1.18
N ALA A 112 7.51 -1.76 -1.65
CA ALA A 112 6.89 -3.00 -1.18
C ALA A 112 7.12 -3.22 0.31
N ARG A 113 8.34 -2.97 0.80
CA ARG A 113 8.68 -3.04 2.22
C ARG A 113 7.86 -2.03 3.05
N ILE A 114 7.88 -0.75 2.67
CA ILE A 114 7.14 0.30 3.39
C ILE A 114 5.64 -0.02 3.41
N ALA A 115 5.08 -0.49 2.30
CA ALA A 115 3.66 -0.83 2.24
C ALA A 115 3.31 -2.01 3.15
N THR A 116 4.12 -3.07 3.12
CA THR A 116 3.96 -4.25 3.97
C THR A 116 4.01 -3.86 5.45
N GLU A 117 5.05 -3.13 5.87
CA GLU A 117 5.22 -2.65 7.25
C GLU A 117 4.09 -1.72 7.69
N THR A 118 3.59 -0.87 6.79
CA THR A 118 2.47 0.04 7.07
C THR A 118 1.18 -0.74 7.32
N PHE A 119 0.87 -1.74 6.48
CA PHE A 119 -0.32 -2.58 6.69
C PHE A 119 -0.19 -3.49 7.91
N ASP A 120 1.01 -4.02 8.20
CA ASP A 120 1.27 -4.78 9.43
C ASP A 120 1.05 -3.91 10.67
N ALA A 121 1.53 -2.66 10.64
CA ALA A 121 1.32 -1.70 11.70
C ALA A 121 -0.17 -1.39 11.90
N MET A 122 -0.92 -1.11 10.83
CA MET A 122 -2.37 -0.89 10.89
C MET A 122 -3.13 -2.13 11.41
N ALA A 123 -2.64 -3.33 11.14
CA ALA A 123 -3.27 -4.57 11.57
C ALA A 123 -3.02 -4.90 13.05
N THR A 124 -1.87 -4.47 13.60
CA THR A 124 -1.38 -4.98 14.89
C THR A 124 -1.16 -3.93 15.96
N ARG A 125 -1.15 -2.64 15.61
CA ARG A 125 -0.87 -1.52 16.53
C ARG A 125 -2.05 -0.55 16.59
N PRO A 126 -2.21 0.19 17.70
CA PRO A 126 -3.10 1.34 17.73
C PRO A 126 -2.58 2.44 16.80
N ARG A 127 -3.40 3.48 16.60
CA ARG A 127 -3.03 4.70 15.85
C ARG A 127 -2.72 4.44 14.36
N ALA A 128 -3.68 3.82 13.66
CA ALA A 128 -3.64 3.64 12.21
C ALA A 128 -3.52 4.98 11.44
N ASP A 129 -3.97 6.09 12.03
CA ASP A 129 -3.77 7.46 11.55
C ASP A 129 -2.28 7.84 11.47
N ALA A 130 -1.52 7.55 12.52
CA ALA A 130 -0.09 7.81 12.56
C ALA A 130 0.67 6.82 11.67
N ALA A 131 0.24 5.56 11.58
CA ALA A 131 0.82 4.57 10.67
C ALA A 131 0.66 5.02 9.20
N TYR A 132 -0.54 5.50 8.82
CA TYR A 132 -0.81 6.09 7.50
C TYR A 132 0.15 7.24 7.20
N PHE A 133 0.22 8.21 8.11
CA PHE A 133 1.07 9.39 7.94
C PHE A 133 2.55 9.03 7.78
N LYS A 134 3.08 8.14 8.64
CA LYS A 134 4.46 7.66 8.55
C LYS A 134 4.72 6.91 7.24
N GLY A 135 3.80 6.03 6.85
CA GLY A 135 3.90 5.28 5.59
C GLY A 135 3.98 6.22 4.39
N LEU A 136 3.13 7.24 4.32
CA LEU A 136 3.15 8.24 3.25
C LEU A 136 4.46 9.04 3.25
N TRP A 137 4.90 9.50 4.42
CA TRP A 137 6.17 10.23 4.55
C TRP A 137 7.37 9.38 4.10
N LEU A 138 7.43 8.10 4.49
CA LEU A 138 8.48 7.18 4.07
C LEU A 138 8.44 6.92 2.56
N MET A 139 7.25 6.76 1.96
CA MET A 139 7.12 6.61 0.51
C MET A 139 7.69 7.81 -0.25
N LEU A 140 7.46 9.02 0.25
CA LEU A 140 7.99 10.24 -0.36
C LEU A 140 9.50 10.36 -0.14
N LYS A 141 9.96 10.19 1.11
CA LYS A 141 11.37 10.31 1.47
C LYS A 141 12.23 9.27 0.78
N ASP A 142 11.89 7.99 0.93
CA ASP A 142 12.69 6.90 0.40
C ASP A 142 12.46 6.72 -1.12
N GLY A 143 11.39 7.33 -1.66
CA GLY A 143 11.17 7.49 -3.10
C GLY A 143 12.00 8.60 -3.75
N GLY A 144 12.82 9.33 -2.98
CA GLY A 144 13.74 10.34 -3.49
C GLY A 144 13.19 11.77 -3.55
N TRP A 145 12.00 12.02 -3.01
CA TRP A 145 11.42 13.36 -2.96
C TRP A 145 11.96 14.16 -1.78
N PRO A 146 12.15 15.49 -1.90
CA PRO A 146 12.74 16.34 -0.87
C PRO A 146 11.75 16.67 0.27
N VAL A 147 10.94 15.71 0.71
CA VAL A 147 9.88 15.91 1.71
C VAL A 147 10.43 16.40 3.06
N GLN A 148 11.69 16.11 3.35
CA GLN A 148 12.34 16.56 4.58
C GLN A 148 12.85 18.00 4.47
N GLU A 149 13.49 18.33 3.34
CA GLU A 149 14.11 19.63 3.08
C GLU A 149 13.09 20.70 2.66
N ASP A 150 11.96 20.29 2.12
CA ASP A 150 10.89 21.18 1.65
C ASP A 150 9.67 21.15 2.59
N TRP A 151 8.84 20.09 2.50
CA TRP A 151 7.60 20.01 3.28
C TRP A 151 7.82 20.15 4.79
N LEU A 152 8.67 19.31 5.38
CA LEU A 152 8.90 19.29 6.83
C LEU A 152 9.56 20.59 7.32
N ALA A 153 10.47 21.16 6.53
CA ALA A 153 11.12 22.44 6.84
C ALA A 153 10.12 23.61 6.78
N GLY A 154 9.13 23.54 5.87
CA GLY A 154 8.09 24.55 5.68
C GLY A 154 6.92 24.53 6.69
N LEU A 155 6.87 23.57 7.61
CA LEU A 155 5.74 23.43 8.54
C LEU A 155 5.62 24.51 9.62
N GLY A 156 6.66 25.30 9.87
CA GLY A 156 6.70 26.30 10.94
C GLY A 156 6.41 25.67 12.31
N ALA A 157 5.47 26.25 13.08
CA ALA A 157 5.10 25.76 14.41
C ALA A 157 4.52 24.32 14.42
N ARG A 158 4.09 23.78 13.28
CA ARG A 158 3.58 22.40 13.16
C ARG A 158 4.70 21.36 13.07
N ARG A 159 5.96 21.79 12.91
CA ARG A 159 7.12 20.90 12.73
C ARG A 159 7.34 19.98 13.93
N ASP A 160 7.15 20.48 15.15
CA ASP A 160 7.33 19.68 16.37
C ASP A 160 6.29 18.55 16.44
N ALA A 161 5.04 18.83 16.09
CA ALA A 161 3.99 17.82 16.02
C ALA A 161 4.30 16.76 14.94
N ALA A 162 4.71 17.17 13.74
CA ALA A 162 5.14 16.23 12.70
C ALA A 162 6.34 15.39 13.16
N GLY A 163 7.33 16.00 13.79
CA GLY A 163 8.49 15.31 14.36
C GLY A 163 8.11 14.31 15.44
N ALA A 164 7.20 14.67 16.34
CA ALA A 164 6.66 13.77 17.37
C ALA A 164 5.94 12.57 16.74
N ILE A 165 5.12 12.79 15.70
CA ILE A 165 4.47 11.70 14.98
C ILE A 165 5.53 10.77 14.35
N LEU A 166 6.49 11.32 13.60
CA LEU A 166 7.49 10.53 12.89
C LEU A 166 8.39 9.71 13.83
N THR A 167 8.80 10.28 14.97
CA THR A 167 9.81 9.68 15.84
C THR A 167 9.25 8.79 16.96
N GLN A 168 8.04 9.04 17.46
CA GLN A 168 7.47 8.21 18.52
C GLN A 168 6.97 6.86 17.96
N PRO A 169 7.18 5.74 18.68
CA PRO A 169 6.52 4.47 18.38
C PRO A 169 4.99 4.61 18.37
N LEU A 170 4.29 3.81 17.56
CA LEU A 170 2.82 3.90 17.43
C LEU A 170 2.08 3.66 18.75
N ASP A 171 2.56 2.72 19.58
CA ASP A 171 1.97 2.43 20.90
C ASP A 171 2.16 3.55 21.92
N ALA A 172 3.14 4.43 21.69
CA ALA A 172 3.45 5.57 22.55
C ALA A 172 2.98 6.90 21.95
N GLN A 173 2.21 6.86 20.84
CA GLN A 173 1.84 8.05 20.10
C GLN A 173 0.80 8.88 20.85
N THR A 174 1.18 10.08 21.26
CA THR A 174 0.32 10.99 22.04
C THR A 174 -0.27 12.14 21.23
N THR A 175 0.15 12.36 19.98
CA THR A 175 -0.40 13.43 19.15
C THR A 175 -1.89 13.18 18.90
N GLU A 176 -2.74 14.20 19.01
CA GLU A 176 -4.17 14.08 18.76
C GLU A 176 -4.47 13.64 17.32
N GLU A 177 -5.45 12.75 17.13
CA GLU A 177 -5.80 12.20 15.79
C GLU A 177 -6.13 13.31 14.79
N ASP A 178 -6.84 14.37 15.19
CA ASP A 178 -7.16 15.51 14.33
C ASP A 178 -5.92 16.29 13.88
N SER A 179 -4.87 16.33 14.70
CA SER A 179 -3.61 16.94 14.33
C SER A 179 -2.83 16.07 13.34
N VAL A 180 -2.84 14.75 13.54
CA VAL A 180 -2.28 13.79 12.58
C VAL A 180 -3.00 13.89 11.23
N GLN A 181 -4.33 13.93 11.24
CA GLN A 181 -5.15 14.02 10.03
C GLN A 181 -4.89 15.31 9.24
N ARG A 182 -4.76 16.45 9.94
CA ARG A 182 -4.41 17.73 9.30
C ARG A 182 -3.02 17.70 8.66
N LEU A 183 -2.03 17.13 9.35
CA LEU A 183 -0.68 16.96 8.83
C LEU A 183 -0.63 15.98 7.64
N ALA A 184 -1.40 14.88 7.70
CA ALA A 184 -1.52 13.94 6.59
C ALA A 184 -2.14 14.58 5.35
N THR A 185 -3.19 15.39 5.53
CA THR A 185 -3.85 16.11 4.44
C THR A 185 -2.92 17.16 3.81
N ASP A 186 -2.13 17.86 4.64
CA ASP A 186 -1.12 18.81 4.20
C ASP A 186 0.00 18.12 3.42
N LEU A 187 0.50 16.98 3.91
CA LEU A 187 1.49 16.15 3.23
C LEU A 187 0.98 15.60 1.89
N GLU A 188 -0.26 15.14 1.82
CA GLU A 188 -0.89 14.70 0.57
C GLU A 188 -0.97 15.83 -0.46
N ARG A 189 -1.34 17.04 -0.03
CA ARG A 189 -1.38 18.21 -0.93
C ARG A 189 0.00 18.57 -1.45
N TRP A 190 1.01 18.55 -0.57
CA TRP A 190 2.40 18.75 -0.98
C TRP A 190 2.83 17.67 -1.97
N ALA A 191 2.53 16.40 -1.69
CA ALA A 191 2.86 15.29 -2.59
C ALA A 191 2.20 15.45 -3.97
N ALA A 192 0.95 15.93 -4.02
CA ALA A 192 0.27 16.20 -5.29
C ALA A 192 0.87 17.39 -6.06
N GLY A 193 1.27 18.45 -5.36
CA GLY A 193 1.84 19.66 -5.96
C GLY A 193 3.28 19.45 -6.44
N GLU A 194 4.14 18.97 -5.55
CA GLU A 194 5.60 18.94 -5.77
C GLU A 194 6.11 17.58 -6.24
N ALA A 195 5.49 16.48 -5.79
CA ALA A 195 5.85 15.11 -6.19
C ALA A 195 4.92 14.52 -7.27
N HIS A 196 3.94 15.31 -7.75
CA HIS A 196 2.94 14.92 -8.74
C HIS A 196 2.16 13.64 -8.41
N PHE A 197 2.01 13.32 -7.12
CA PHE A 197 1.21 12.19 -6.69
C PHE A 197 -0.27 12.40 -7.05
N VAL A 198 -0.89 11.39 -7.65
CA VAL A 198 -2.33 11.34 -7.87
C VAL A 198 -3.01 10.85 -6.59
N LEU A 199 -3.81 11.72 -5.97
CA LEU A 199 -4.56 11.41 -4.76
C LEU A 199 -5.75 10.45 -5.04
N PRO A 200 -6.13 9.59 -4.07
CA PRO A 200 -7.28 8.68 -4.13
C PRO A 200 -8.60 9.38 -4.42
#